data_AF-A0A8T1A7J7-F1
#
_entry.id   AF-A0A8T1A7J7-F1
#
_cell.length_a   1.000
_cell.length_b   1.000
_cell.length_c   1.000
_cell.angle_alpha   90.00
_cell.angle_beta   90.00
_cell.angle_gamma   90.00
#
_symmetry.space_group_name_H-M   'P 1'
#
loop_
_entity.id
_entity.type
_entity.pdbx_description
1 polymer ?
#
loop_
_entity_poly.entity_id
_entity_poly.type
_entity_poly.pdbx_seq_one_letter_code
_entity_poly.pdbx_strand_id
1 'polypeptide(L)'
;MWLVDSGATQHMTYSKEYMKNFKKITPVDVHLADDGVVQALGTGDIVMSMRTPRGMKKGVLTNVWYIPKLSRNLFSVGRFTKDVGPVTFESDGCFAETKGLKWKLGAREGKGLFKLCMTPMMPDEANVASSKDRKGDTTSYLWHLRLGHIGHGGLDAIVKKGYGTGINMTSAKQWELKRKVT
;
A
#
# COMPACT_ATOMS: atom_id res chain seq x y z
N MET A 1 5.90 13.96 -4.18
CA MET A 1 5.76 13.78 -2.72
C MET A 1 4.29 13.60 -2.38
N TRP A 2 3.97 12.71 -1.43
CA TRP A 2 2.60 12.43 -0.96
C TRP A 2 2.39 12.93 0.47
N LEU A 3 1.31 13.67 0.70
CA LEU A 3 0.88 14.11 2.03
C LEU A 3 -0.23 13.20 2.54
N VAL A 4 -0.16 12.81 3.81
CA VAL A 4 -1.23 12.08 4.49
C VAL A 4 -2.28 13.10 4.94
N ASP A 5 -3.51 12.93 4.43
CA ASP A 5 -4.56 13.93 4.54
C ASP A 5 -5.89 13.28 4.94
N SER A 6 -6.42 13.70 6.10
CA SER A 6 -7.74 13.28 6.58
C SER A 6 -8.90 14.05 5.95
N GLY A 7 -8.64 15.23 5.38
CA GLY A 7 -9.63 16.02 4.65
C GLY A 7 -9.83 15.54 3.21
N ALA A 8 -8.88 14.79 2.65
CA ALA A 8 -9.00 14.20 1.33
C ALA A 8 -10.00 13.02 1.32
N THR A 9 -10.96 13.03 0.41
CA THR A 9 -11.94 11.95 0.22
C THR A 9 -11.40 10.78 -0.61
N GLN A 10 -10.39 11.05 -1.46
CA GLN A 10 -9.79 10.10 -2.39
C GLN A 10 -8.26 10.21 -2.37
N HIS A 11 -7.58 9.14 -2.76
CA HIS A 11 -6.17 9.26 -3.15
C HIS A 11 -6.10 10.10 -4.43
N MET A 12 -5.29 11.16 -4.43
CA MET A 12 -5.23 12.12 -5.54
C MET A 12 -3.78 12.46 -5.89
N THR A 13 -3.50 12.63 -7.17
CA THR A 13 -2.17 13.01 -7.69
C THR A 13 -2.29 14.00 -8.83
N TYR A 14 -1.32 14.90 -8.94
CA TYR A 14 -1.21 15.82 -10.08
C TYR A 14 -0.47 15.22 -11.27
N SER A 15 0.18 14.07 -11.10
CA SER A 15 0.97 13.39 -12.13
C SER A 15 0.40 12.03 -12.48
N LYS A 16 0.39 11.70 -13.79
CA LYS A 16 0.04 10.37 -14.32
C LYS A 16 1.24 9.43 -14.42
N GLU A 17 2.45 9.96 -14.27
CA GLU A 17 3.71 9.25 -14.55
C GLU A 17 3.81 7.88 -13.86
N TYR A 18 3.36 7.81 -12.60
CA TYR A 18 3.41 6.59 -11.78
C TYR A 18 2.13 5.75 -11.84
N MET A 19 1.13 6.18 -12.61
CA MET A 19 -0.11 5.42 -12.74
C MET A 19 0.08 4.25 -13.70
N LYS A 20 -0.25 3.05 -13.24
CA LYS A 20 -0.61 1.96 -14.15
C LYS A 20 -2.08 2.13 -14.55
N ASN A 21 -2.52 1.36 -15.55
CA ASN A 21 -3.92 1.24 -16.00
C ASN A 21 -4.71 2.56 -16.09
N PHE A 22 -4.05 3.66 -16.49
CA PHE A 22 -4.68 4.97 -16.55
C PHE A 22 -5.85 4.98 -17.54
N LYS A 23 -7.00 5.45 -17.06
CA LYS A 23 -8.17 5.72 -17.89
C LYS A 23 -8.64 7.14 -17.67
N LYS A 24 -9.00 7.82 -18.75
CA LYS A 24 -9.75 9.08 -18.68
C LYS A 24 -11.14 8.78 -18.11
N ILE A 25 -11.68 9.71 -17.35
CA ILE A 25 -13.05 9.65 -16.83
C ILE A 25 -13.80 10.91 -17.25
N THR A 26 -15.12 10.86 -17.21
CA THR A 26 -15.92 12.10 -17.22
C THR A 26 -15.44 12.99 -16.07
N PRO A 27 -15.10 14.27 -16.31
CA PRO A 27 -14.60 15.15 -15.27
C PRO A 27 -15.49 15.11 -14.02
N VAL A 28 -14.86 14.91 -12.86
CA VAL A 28 -15.53 14.93 -11.56
C VAL A 28 -15.01 16.12 -10.78
N ASP A 29 -15.93 16.96 -10.30
CA ASP A 29 -15.59 18.11 -9.49
C ASP A 29 -15.10 17.67 -8.10
N VAL A 30 -14.05 18.34 -7.65
CA VAL A 30 -13.41 18.12 -6.35
C VAL A 30 -13.32 19.48 -5.66
N HIS A 31 -14.00 19.57 -4.53
CA HIS A 31 -14.01 20.76 -3.69
C HIS A 31 -12.76 20.80 -2.81
N LEU A 32 -12.11 21.95 -2.82
CA LEU A 32 -10.94 22.25 -2.01
C LEU A 32 -11.36 22.94 -0.71
N ALA A 33 -10.41 23.06 0.22
CA ALA A 33 -10.66 23.70 1.53
C ALA A 33 -10.89 25.22 1.45
N ASP A 34 -10.52 25.85 0.33
CA ASP A 34 -10.69 27.27 0.05
C ASP A 34 -11.94 27.56 -0.82
N ASP A 35 -12.90 26.64 -0.83
CA ASP A 35 -14.09 26.63 -1.69
C ASP A 35 -13.80 26.59 -3.21
N GLY A 36 -12.53 26.47 -3.59
CA GLY A 36 -12.12 26.25 -4.97
C GLY A 36 -12.60 24.89 -5.50
N VAL A 37 -12.79 24.81 -6.82
CA VAL A 37 -13.15 23.57 -7.51
C VAL A 37 -12.07 23.20 -8.52
N VAL A 38 -11.59 21.96 -8.43
CA VAL A 38 -10.70 21.34 -9.42
C VAL A 38 -11.33 20.06 -9.95
N GLN A 39 -10.82 19.54 -11.06
CA GLN A 39 -11.43 18.38 -11.72
C GLN A 39 -10.51 17.16 -11.75
N ALA A 40 -11.05 16.01 -11.35
CA ALA A 40 -10.47 14.72 -11.63
C ALA A 40 -10.75 14.34 -13.08
N LEU A 41 -9.70 14.18 -13.87
CA LEU A 41 -9.77 13.94 -15.32
C LEU A 41 -9.42 12.50 -15.70
N GLY A 42 -8.98 11.71 -14.74
CA GLY A 42 -8.68 10.30 -14.94
C GLY A 42 -8.49 9.56 -13.63
N THR A 43 -8.34 8.26 -13.74
CA THR A 43 -8.03 7.39 -12.62
C THR A 43 -7.06 6.31 -13.04
N GLY A 44 -6.25 5.84 -12.10
CA GLY A 44 -5.36 4.70 -12.28
C GLY A 44 -4.88 4.20 -10.92
N ASP A 45 -4.15 3.10 -10.94
CA ASP A 45 -3.54 2.57 -9.72
C ASP A 45 -2.08 3.02 -9.63
N ILE A 46 -1.55 3.19 -8.43
CA ILE A 46 -0.15 3.54 -8.21
C ILE A 46 0.49 2.50 -7.30
N VAL A 47 1.58 1.90 -7.77
CA VAL A 47 2.40 0.99 -6.97
C VAL A 47 3.30 1.84 -6.09
N MET A 48 3.22 1.64 -4.78
CA MET A 48 4.00 2.32 -3.77
C MET A 48 4.97 1.33 -3.14
N SER A 49 6.18 1.76 -2.83
CA SER A 49 7.20 0.94 -2.18
C SER A 49 7.73 1.61 -0.92
N MET A 50 8.17 0.78 0.02
CA MET A 50 8.80 1.22 1.26
C MET A 50 9.93 0.27 1.61
N ARG A 51 11.10 0.83 1.90
CA ARG A 51 12.24 0.05 2.38
C ARG A 51 12.03 -0.25 3.86
N THR A 52 12.09 -1.53 4.21
CA THR A 52 12.04 -2.02 5.60
C THR A 52 13.33 -2.77 5.94
N PRO A 53 13.63 -3.02 7.22
CA PRO A 53 14.74 -3.89 7.60
C PRO A 53 14.63 -5.31 7.01
N ARG A 54 13.42 -5.75 6.66
CA ARG A 54 13.13 -7.07 6.05
C ARG A 54 13.08 -7.01 4.52
N GLY A 55 13.60 -5.94 3.92
CA GLY A 55 13.61 -5.72 2.47
C GLY A 55 12.56 -4.73 1.97
N MET A 56 12.45 -4.61 0.65
CA MET A 56 11.48 -3.73 0.00
C MET A 56 10.07 -4.32 0.14
N LYS A 57 9.13 -3.52 0.67
CA LYS A 57 7.70 -3.85 0.70
C LYS A 57 6.97 -2.99 -0.32
N LYS A 58 5.90 -3.54 -0.91
CA LYS A 58 5.09 -2.88 -1.93
C LYS A 58 3.62 -2.85 -1.48
N GLY A 59 2.92 -1.80 -1.86
CA GLY A 59 1.48 -1.65 -1.75
C GLY A 59 0.92 -1.02 -3.02
N VAL A 60 -0.40 -1.05 -3.19
CA VAL A 60 -1.06 -0.44 -4.35
C VAL A 60 -2.13 0.51 -3.84
N LEU A 61 -2.04 1.78 -4.23
CA LEU A 61 -3.15 2.71 -4.13
C LEU A 61 -4.06 2.45 -5.32
N THR A 62 -5.28 2.01 -5.07
CA THR A 62 -6.24 1.72 -6.13
C THR A 62 -7.13 2.92 -6.39
N ASN A 63 -7.56 3.08 -7.64
CA ASN A 63 -8.49 4.14 -8.05
C ASN A 63 -8.03 5.56 -7.64
N VAL A 64 -6.75 5.84 -7.81
CA VAL A 64 -6.17 7.17 -7.56
C VAL A 64 -6.67 8.13 -8.62
N TRP A 65 -7.20 9.27 -8.18
CA TRP A 65 -7.66 10.32 -9.08
C TRP A 65 -6.52 11.19 -9.59
N TYR A 66 -6.53 11.44 -10.89
CA TYR A 66 -5.62 12.37 -11.55
C TYR A 66 -6.26 13.76 -11.64
N ILE A 67 -5.66 14.73 -10.95
CA ILE A 67 -6.12 16.12 -10.89
C ILE A 67 -4.90 17.03 -11.18
N PRO A 68 -4.69 17.45 -12.45
CA PRO A 68 -3.48 18.19 -12.84
C PRO A 68 -3.30 19.52 -12.13
N LYS A 69 -4.39 20.12 -11.64
CA LYS A 69 -4.37 21.40 -10.92
C LYS A 69 -3.98 21.28 -9.44
N LEU A 70 -3.76 20.08 -8.91
CA LEU A 70 -3.28 19.92 -7.53
C LEU A 70 -1.82 20.35 -7.41
N SER A 71 -1.49 20.99 -6.28
CA SER A 71 -0.11 21.37 -5.96
C SER A 71 0.71 20.22 -5.35
N ARG A 72 0.04 19.24 -4.72
CA ARG A 72 0.64 18.09 -4.02
C ARG A 72 -0.22 16.85 -4.20
N ASN A 73 0.39 15.67 -4.06
CA ASN A 73 -0.34 14.41 -4.03
C ASN A 73 -0.90 14.17 -2.63
N LEU A 74 -2.12 13.68 -2.55
CA LEU A 74 -2.86 13.48 -1.30
C LEU A 74 -3.18 12.00 -1.11
N PHE A 75 -2.76 11.47 0.03
CA PHE A 75 -3.13 10.16 0.52
C PHE A 75 -4.32 10.32 1.46
N SER A 76 -5.51 9.90 1.02
CA SER A 76 -6.71 9.95 1.85
C SER A 76 -6.66 8.94 3.00
N VAL A 77 -6.70 9.46 4.22
CA VAL A 77 -6.87 8.64 5.44
C VAL A 77 -8.26 8.00 5.46
N GLY A 78 -9.30 8.74 5.06
CA GLY A 78 -10.67 8.20 5.00
C GLY A 78 -10.77 7.00 4.07
N ARG A 79 -10.10 7.06 2.91
CA ARG A 79 -10.05 5.93 1.98
C ARG A 79 -9.28 4.75 2.56
N PHE A 80 -8.10 5.02 3.13
CA PHE A 80 -7.27 3.96 3.71
C PHE A 80 -7.94 3.26 4.90
N THR A 81 -8.59 4.01 5.79
CA THR A 81 -9.26 3.46 6.97
C THR A 81 -10.46 2.60 6.62
N LYS A 82 -11.17 2.93 5.53
CA LYS A 82 -12.22 2.08 4.97
C LYS A 82 -11.70 0.76 4.40
N ASP A 83 -10.57 0.80 3.71
CA ASP A 83 -10.07 -0.34 2.94
C ASP A 83 -9.08 -1.23 3.72
N VAL A 84 -8.38 -0.69 4.72
CA VAL A 84 -7.24 -1.34 5.39
C VAL A 84 -7.38 -1.37 6.91
N GLY A 85 -7.47 -0.22 7.57
CA GLY A 85 -7.51 -0.16 9.03
C GLY A 85 -7.25 1.23 9.62
N PRO A 86 -7.44 1.40 10.93
CA PRO A 86 -7.33 2.68 11.60
C PRO A 86 -5.94 3.33 11.45
N VAL A 87 -5.94 4.66 11.50
CA VAL A 87 -4.73 5.49 11.47
C VAL A 87 -4.70 6.39 12.71
N THR A 88 -3.61 6.36 13.47
CA THR A 88 -3.34 7.26 14.58
C THR A 88 -2.30 8.30 14.20
N PHE A 89 -2.46 9.52 14.71
CA PHE A 89 -1.48 10.61 14.54
C PHE A 89 -0.82 10.90 15.88
N GLU A 90 0.51 10.83 15.90
CA GLU A 90 1.35 10.99 17.08
C GLU A 90 2.37 12.11 16.86
N SER A 91 3.25 12.34 17.84
CA SER A 91 4.24 13.42 17.79
C SER A 91 5.20 13.27 16.61
N ASP A 92 5.63 12.05 16.29
CA ASP A 92 6.69 11.77 15.31
C ASP A 92 6.20 11.30 13.93
N GLY A 93 4.88 11.08 13.79
CA GLY A 93 4.31 10.55 12.56
C GLY A 93 2.87 10.08 12.67
N CYS A 94 2.41 9.43 11.62
CA CYS A 94 1.13 8.74 11.61
C CYS A 94 1.35 7.25 11.38
N PHE A 95 0.52 6.44 12.04
CA PHE A 95 0.68 5.00 12.13
C PHE A 95 -0.60 4.32 11.68
N ALA A 96 -0.48 3.29 10.86
CA ALA A 96 -1.58 2.41 10.53
C ALA A 96 -1.54 1.20 11.45
N GLU A 97 -2.71 0.73 11.87
CA GLU A 97 -2.84 -0.47 12.68
C GLU A 97 -3.74 -1.49 11.99
N THR A 98 -3.29 -2.74 11.95
CA THR A 98 -4.09 -3.84 11.41
C THR A 98 -3.77 -5.10 12.21
N LYS A 99 -4.80 -5.72 12.82
CA LYS A 99 -4.67 -6.97 13.59
C LYS A 99 -3.61 -6.89 14.70
N GLY A 100 -3.60 -5.77 15.43
CA GLY A 100 -2.64 -5.51 16.52
C GLY A 100 -1.22 -5.19 16.07
N LEU A 101 -0.95 -5.11 14.75
CA LEU A 101 0.32 -4.66 14.22
C LEU A 101 0.23 -3.18 13.84
N LYS A 102 0.97 -2.34 14.58
CA LYS A 102 1.14 -0.92 14.30
C LYS A 102 2.41 -0.69 13.49
N TRP A 103 2.31 0.09 12.42
CA TRP A 103 3.44 0.44 11.56
C TRP A 103 3.38 1.90 11.09
N LYS A 104 4.54 2.51 10.87
CA LYS A 104 4.65 3.92 10.49
C LYS A 104 4.22 4.12 9.03
N LEU A 105 3.09 4.80 8.86
CA LEU A 105 2.53 5.14 7.55
C LEU A 105 3.16 6.42 7.00
N GLY A 106 3.40 7.41 7.87
CA GLY A 106 3.97 8.69 7.50
C GLY A 106 4.82 9.30 8.61
N ALA A 107 5.75 10.16 8.22
CA ALA A 107 6.61 10.91 9.12
C ALA A 107 6.18 12.38 9.16
N ARG A 108 6.30 13.00 10.33
CA ARG A 108 6.11 14.45 10.45
C ARG A 108 7.33 15.16 9.86
N GLU A 109 7.11 16.07 8.92
CA GLU A 109 8.16 16.85 8.25
C GLU A 109 7.78 18.34 8.16
N GLY A 110 8.80 19.20 8.13
CA GLY A 110 8.65 20.65 7.91
C GLY A 110 7.78 21.32 8.97
N LYS A 111 6.80 22.11 8.53
CA LYS A 111 5.86 22.87 9.40
C LYS A 111 4.76 21.99 10.02
N GLY A 112 5.04 20.72 10.28
CA GLY A 112 4.11 19.79 10.92
C GLY A 112 3.25 18.94 9.99
N LEU A 113 3.53 18.93 8.67
CA LEU A 113 2.83 18.07 7.71
C LEU A 113 3.25 16.61 7.89
N PHE A 114 2.34 15.68 7.55
CA PHE A 114 2.64 14.26 7.53
C PHE A 114 2.91 13.81 6.10
N LYS A 115 4.12 13.34 5.85
CA LYS A 115 4.54 12.81 4.55
C LYS A 115 4.51 11.30 4.59
N LEU A 116 3.94 10.70 3.55
CA LEU A 116 3.86 9.26 3.42
C LEU A 116 5.27 8.64 3.35
N CYS A 117 5.54 7.58 4.12
CA CYS A 117 6.81 6.85 4.14
C CYS A 117 6.97 5.89 2.94
N MET A 118 6.07 5.97 1.96
CA MET A 118 6.10 5.16 0.74
C MET A 118 6.37 6.04 -0.48
N THR A 119 7.14 5.51 -1.43
CA THR A 119 7.49 6.16 -2.69
C THR A 119 6.77 5.51 -3.86
N PRO A 120 6.22 6.27 -4.83
CA PRO A 120 5.67 5.67 -6.04
C PRO A 120 6.79 5.00 -6.86
N MET A 121 6.45 3.90 -7.53
CA MET A 121 7.33 3.21 -8.47
C MET A 121 6.87 3.46 -9.91
N MET A 122 7.81 3.50 -10.85
CA MET A 122 7.45 3.53 -12.26
C MET A 122 6.75 2.21 -12.65
N PRO A 123 5.76 2.22 -13.57
CA PRO A 123 5.08 1.01 -13.99
C PRO A 123 6.03 -0.10 -14.48
N ASP A 124 7.07 0.25 -15.23
CA ASP A 124 8.06 -0.72 -15.73
C ASP A 124 8.90 -1.33 -14.61
N GLU A 125 9.33 -0.52 -13.64
CA GLU A 125 10.04 -0.98 -12.45
C GLU A 125 9.15 -1.89 -11.59
N ALA A 126 7.87 -1.56 -11.45
CA ALA A 126 6.92 -2.36 -10.72
C ALA A 126 6.72 -3.75 -11.37
N ASN A 127 6.63 -3.79 -12.71
CA ASN A 127 6.49 -5.03 -13.47
C ASN A 127 7.74 -5.93 -13.38
N VAL A 128 8.94 -5.35 -13.49
CA VAL A 128 10.21 -6.10 -13.35
C VAL A 128 10.44 -6.56 -11.91
N ALA A 129 10.09 -5.73 -10.93
CA ALA A 129 10.20 -6.13 -9.55
C ALA A 129 9.23 -7.29 -9.23
N SER A 130 8.05 -7.34 -9.85
CA SER A 130 7.11 -8.47 -9.74
C SER A 130 7.56 -9.75 -10.46
N SER A 131 8.45 -9.67 -11.46
CA SER A 131 9.00 -10.85 -12.13
C SER A 131 10.21 -11.46 -11.40
N LYS A 132 10.92 -10.65 -10.60
CA LYS A 132 11.96 -11.11 -9.65
C LYS A 132 11.38 -11.66 -8.35
N ASP A 133 10.18 -11.24 -7.99
CA ASP A 133 9.39 -11.86 -6.93
C ASP A 133 8.99 -13.25 -7.44
N ARG A 134 9.58 -14.33 -6.88
CA ARG A 134 9.19 -15.71 -7.20
C ARG A 134 7.66 -15.80 -7.09
N LYS A 135 6.99 -16.47 -8.04
CA LYS A 135 5.52 -16.57 -8.26
C LYS A 135 4.59 -16.76 -7.03
N GLY A 136 5.10 -16.85 -5.79
CA GLY A 136 4.34 -16.82 -4.54
C GLY A 136 4.37 -15.49 -3.75
N ASP A 137 5.24 -14.52 -4.04
CA ASP A 137 5.44 -13.36 -3.14
C ASP A 137 4.39 -12.24 -3.30
N THR A 138 3.85 -12.05 -4.50
CA THR A 138 2.83 -11.03 -4.76
C THR A 138 1.47 -11.42 -4.14
N THR A 139 1.13 -12.71 -4.19
CA THR A 139 -0.06 -13.26 -3.53
C THR A 139 0.15 -13.32 -2.01
N SER A 140 1.38 -13.61 -1.58
CA SER A 140 1.77 -13.67 -0.16
C SER A 140 1.49 -12.36 0.58
N TYR A 141 1.65 -11.17 -0.01
CA TYR A 141 1.43 -9.91 0.74
C TYR A 141 -0.05 -9.61 1.06
N LEU A 142 -0.97 -9.86 0.11
CA LEU A 142 -2.40 -9.79 0.37
C LEU A 142 -2.83 -10.88 1.37
N TRP A 143 -2.16 -12.04 1.39
CA TRP A 143 -2.33 -13.06 2.44
C TRP A 143 -1.66 -12.70 3.77
N HIS A 144 -0.56 -11.95 3.77
CA HIS A 144 0.16 -11.48 4.96
C HIS A 144 -0.68 -10.44 5.72
N LEU A 145 -1.39 -9.57 4.99
CA LEU A 145 -2.40 -8.66 5.53
C LEU A 145 -3.68 -9.42 5.98
N ARG A 146 -4.05 -10.51 5.30
CA ARG A 146 -5.20 -11.36 5.68
C ARG A 146 -4.93 -12.33 6.84
N LEU A 147 -3.70 -12.74 7.13
CA LEU A 147 -3.41 -13.79 8.13
C LEU A 147 -2.39 -13.43 9.22
N GLY A 148 -1.92 -12.18 9.33
CA GLY A 148 -1.24 -11.63 10.51
C GLY A 148 -0.36 -12.61 11.31
N HIS A 149 0.89 -12.80 10.88
CA HIS A 149 1.93 -13.51 11.64
C HIS A 149 1.59 -14.93 12.15
N ILE A 150 0.90 -15.75 11.35
CA ILE A 150 0.92 -17.20 11.59
C ILE A 150 2.32 -17.76 11.26
N GLY A 151 3.06 -18.18 12.29
CA GLY A 151 4.25 -19.03 12.12
C GLY A 151 3.87 -20.44 11.63
N HIS A 152 4.85 -21.24 11.17
CA HIS A 152 4.60 -22.56 10.55
C HIS A 152 3.64 -23.45 11.36
N GLY A 153 3.75 -23.43 12.70
CA GLY A 153 2.87 -24.20 13.58
C GLY A 153 1.38 -23.84 13.50
N GLY A 154 1.03 -22.58 13.21
CA GLY A 154 -0.37 -22.19 13.02
C GLY A 154 -0.88 -22.50 11.61
N LEU A 155 0.00 -22.55 10.61
CA LEU A 155 -0.34 -22.99 9.24
C LEU A 155 -0.61 -24.50 9.21
N ASP A 156 0.22 -25.30 9.89
CA ASP A 156 0.00 -26.74 10.06
C ASP A 156 -1.31 -27.06 10.80
N ALA A 157 -1.68 -26.23 11.79
CA ALA A 157 -2.93 -26.40 12.54
C ALA A 157 -4.19 -26.12 11.71
N ILE A 158 -4.13 -25.14 10.80
CA ILE A 158 -5.25 -24.79 9.90
C ILE A 158 -5.51 -25.92 8.89
N VAL A 159 -4.45 -26.55 8.37
CA VAL A 159 -4.53 -27.65 7.41
C VAL A 159 -5.00 -28.94 8.09
N LYS A 160 -4.43 -29.30 9.26
CA LYS A 160 -4.84 -30.51 10.01
C LYS A 160 -6.29 -30.49 10.47
N LYS A 161 -6.86 -29.32 10.72
CA LYS A 161 -8.27 -29.16 11.13
C LYS A 161 -9.23 -28.93 9.96
N GLY A 162 -8.74 -28.98 8.71
CA GLY A 162 -9.58 -28.89 7.52
C GLY A 162 -10.21 -27.52 7.25
N TYR A 163 -9.68 -26.45 7.83
CA TYR A 163 -10.26 -25.09 7.72
C TYR A 163 -9.80 -24.32 6.47
N GLY A 164 -9.02 -24.94 5.58
CA GLY A 164 -8.52 -24.30 4.36
C GLY A 164 -8.49 -25.25 3.16
N THR A 165 -9.30 -24.97 2.14
CA THR A 165 -9.21 -25.60 0.83
C THR A 165 -8.16 -24.89 -0.03
N GLY A 166 -7.24 -25.64 -0.66
CA GLY A 166 -6.30 -25.12 -1.67
C GLY A 166 -4.84 -24.85 -1.25
N ILE A 167 -4.36 -25.37 -0.12
CA ILE A 167 -2.96 -25.19 0.34
C ILE A 167 -2.11 -26.43 -0.01
N ASN A 168 -1.02 -26.27 -0.78
CA ASN A 168 -0.07 -27.34 -1.12
C ASN A 168 1.31 -27.07 -0.46
N MET A 169 1.78 -27.99 0.39
CA MET A 169 2.95 -27.83 1.28
C MET A 169 4.32 -28.14 0.66
N THR A 170 4.40 -28.60 -0.60
CA THR A 170 5.69 -29.04 -1.20
C THR A 170 6.71 -27.89 -1.33
N SER A 171 6.27 -26.65 -1.32
CA SER A 171 7.11 -25.45 -1.42
C SER A 171 7.77 -25.00 -0.11
N ALA A 172 7.30 -25.47 1.06
CA ALA A 172 7.80 -25.02 2.36
C ALA A 172 9.12 -25.72 2.75
N LYS A 173 9.29 -27.01 2.41
CA LYS A 173 10.48 -27.80 2.80
C LYS A 173 11.79 -27.35 2.14
N GLN A 174 11.73 -26.69 0.98
CA GLN A 174 12.93 -26.23 0.26
C GLN A 174 13.61 -25.00 0.90
N TRP A 175 12.95 -24.33 1.83
CA TRP A 175 13.44 -23.08 2.42
C TRP A 175 14.54 -23.27 3.48
N GLU A 176 14.58 -24.41 4.18
CA GLU A 176 15.51 -24.63 5.31
C GLU A 176 16.92 -25.11 4.92
N LEU A 177 17.09 -25.71 3.74
CA LEU A 177 18.40 -26.21 3.30
C LEU A 177 19.43 -25.10 3.03
N LYS A 178 19.01 -23.84 2.92
CA LYS A 178 19.92 -22.68 2.69
C LYS A 178 20.35 -21.94 3.97
N ARG A 179 19.93 -22.39 5.17
CA ARG A 179 20.21 -21.72 6.44
C ARG A 179 21.25 -22.41 7.35
N LYS A 180 21.91 -23.47 6.88
CA LYS A 180 22.91 -24.21 7.69
C LYS A 180 24.40 -23.95 7.33
N VAL A 181 24.72 -22.96 6.51
CA VAL A 181 26.12 -22.58 6.24
C VAL A 181 26.25 -21.05 6.21
N THR A 182 26.27 -20.43 7.39
CA THR A 182 27.16 -19.30 7.74
C THR A 182 27.11 -19.08 9.23
#